data_AF-A0A2M6WSH4-F1
#
_entry.id   AF-A0A2M6WSH4-F1
#
_cell.length_a   1.000
_cell.length_b   1.000
_cell.length_c   1.000
_cell.angle_alpha   90.00
_cell.angle_beta   90.00
_cell.angle_gamma   90.00
#
_symmetry.space_group_name_H-M   'P 1'
#
loop_
_entity.id
_entity.type
_entity.pdbx_description
1 polymer ?
#
loop_
_entity_poly.entity_id
_entity_poly.type
_entity_poly.pdbx_seq_one_letter_code
_entity_poly.pdbx_strand_id
1 'polypeptide(L)' 'MMRKEAGLTIQDRIILFWQSEGKMIKQALAKLAEEIKKDTLASEIKQDIGGIEASREVKINSELIILRIAKK' A
#
# COMPACT_ATOMS: atom_id res chain seq x y z
N MET A 1 5.97 8.44 -7.96
CA MET A 1 4.60 8.24 -7.41
C MET A 1 4.14 6.90 -7.94
N MET A 2 3.81 5.93 -7.09
CA MET A 2 3.62 4.53 -7.51
C MET A 2 2.57 4.36 -8.62
N ARG A 3 1.46 5.12 -8.59
CA ARG A 3 0.46 5.12 -9.69
C ARG A 3 1.08 5.47 -11.04
N LYS A 4 1.94 6.50 -11.10
CA LYS A 4 2.61 6.95 -12.32
C LYS A 4 3.58 5.88 -12.83
N GLU A 5 4.31 5.23 -11.92
CA GLU A 5 5.24 4.14 -12.24
C GLU A 5 4.51 2.91 -12.79
N ALA A 6 3.31 2.64 -12.28
CA ALA A 6 2.41 1.58 -12.74
C ALA A 6 1.58 1.95 -14.00
N GLY A 7 1.74 3.16 -14.57
CA GLY A 7 0.92 3.62 -15.69
C GLY A 7 -0.58 3.81 -15.35
N LEU A 8 -0.92 3.91 -14.07
CA LEU A 8 -2.29 4.06 -13.58
C LEU A 8 -2.70 5.53 -13.51
N THR A 9 -3.95 5.79 -13.87
CA THR A 9 -4.58 7.10 -13.80
C THR A 9 -5.32 7.29 -12.47
N ILE A 10 -5.89 8.48 -12.25
CA ILE A 10 -6.73 8.76 -11.08
C ILE A 10 -8.10 8.06 -11.14
N GLN A 11 -8.53 7.68 -12.35
CA GLN A 11 -9.79 6.98 -12.57
C GLN A 11 -9.67 5.49 -12.24
N ASP A 12 -8.46 4.93 -12.26
CA ASP A 12 -8.21 3.55 -11.90
C ASP A 12 -8.40 3.35 -10.39
N ARG A 13 -9.27 2.39 -10.05
CA ARG A 13 -9.41 1.88 -8.68
C ARG A 13 -8.27 0.91 -8.40
N ILE A 14 -7.64 1.07 -7.23
CA ILE A 14 -6.49 0.25 -6.84
C ILE A 14 -6.75 -0.48 -5.53
N ILE A 15 -6.10 -1.62 -5.37
CA ILE A 15 -5.92 -2.30 -4.09
C ILE A 15 -4.49 -2.00 -3.62
N LEU A 16 -4.34 -1.49 -2.41
CA LEU A 16 -3.05 -1.29 -1.76
C LEU A 16 -2.72 -2.54 -0.93
N PHE A 17 -1.61 -3.19 -1.25
CA PHE A 17 -1.07 -4.29 -0.48
C PHE A 17 0.10 -3.81 0.36
N TRP A 18 0.21 -4.33 1.57
CA TRP A 18 1.36 -4.06 2.42
C TRP A 18 1.80 -5.30 3.20
N GLN A 19 3.10 -5.36 3.47
CA GLN A 19 3.67 -6.41 4.32
C GLN A 19 4.72 -5.80 5.25
N SER A 20 4.65 -6.16 6.52
CA SER A 20 5.68 -5.86 7.50
C SER A 20 5.64 -6.90 8.62
N GLU A 21 6.79 -7.17 9.22
CA GLU A 21 6.89 -8.01 10.42
C GLU A 21 6.68 -7.21 11.71
N GLY A 22 6.89 -5.89 11.63
CA GLY A 22 6.84 -4.97 12.76
C GLY A 22 5.45 -4.79 13.37
N LYS A 23 5.31 -5.04 14.67
CA LYS A 23 4.02 -4.91 15.38
C LYS A 23 3.51 -3.46 15.38
N MET A 24 4.41 -2.50 15.52
CA MET A 24 4.05 -1.07 15.54
C MET A 24 3.50 -0.62 14.19
N ILE A 25 4.14 -1.05 13.08
CA ILE A 25 3.67 -0.77 11.73
C ILE A 25 2.29 -1.39 11.48
N LYS A 26 2.08 -2.65 11.89
CA LYS A 26 0.76 -3.30 11.76
C LYS A 26 -0.34 -2.50 12.46
N GLN A 27 -0.06 -2.02 13.68
CA GLN A 27 -1.02 -1.21 14.45
C GLN A 27 -1.27 0.16 13.81
N ALA A 28 -0.21 0.82 13.33
CA ALA A 28 -0.32 2.11 12.67
C ALA A 28 -1.14 2.02 11.38
N LEU A 29 -0.86 1.04 10.52
CA LEU A 29 -1.58 0.83 9.26
C LEU A 29 -3.04 0.44 9.50
N ALA A 30 -3.34 -0.37 10.53
CA ALA A 30 -4.71 -0.66 10.90
C ALA A 30 -5.47 0.59 11.38
N LYS A 31 -4.84 1.42 12.21
CA LYS A 31 -5.45 2.65 12.75
C LYS A 31 -5.69 3.70 11.67
N LEU A 32 -4.78 3.80 10.70
CA LEU A 32 -4.81 4.81 9.63
C LEU A 32 -5.39 4.28 8.31
N ALA A 33 -5.91 3.04 8.28
CA ALA A 33 -6.32 2.38 7.04
C ALA A 33 -7.34 3.19 6.24
N GLU A 34 -8.36 3.75 6.90
CA GLU A 34 -9.40 4.55 6.21
C GLU A 34 -8.86 5.86 5.63
N GLU A 35 -7.95 6.54 6.34
CA GLU A 35 -7.30 7.76 5.86
C GLU A 35 -6.39 7.45 4.67
N ILE A 36 -5.51 6.45 4.81
CA ILE A 36 -4.63 5.98 3.73
C ILE A 36 -5.45 5.61 2.49
N LYS A 37 -6.60 4.94 2.66
CA LYS A 37 -7.47 4.54 1.56
C LYS A 37 -8.00 5.75 0.80
N LYS A 38 -8.45 6.79 1.51
CA LYS A 38 -8.94 8.04 0.92
C LYS A 38 -7.83 8.79 0.19
N ASP A 39 -6.68 8.96 0.85
CA ASP A 39 -5.56 9.74 0.31
C ASP A 39 -4.91 9.09 -0.91
N THR A 40 -4.90 7.75 -0.96
CA THR A 40 -4.35 6.98 -2.08
C THR A 40 -5.37 6.62 -3.16
N LEU A 41 -6.64 6.99 -2.95
CA LEU A 41 -7.78 6.62 -3.80
C LEU A 41 -7.88 5.09 -4.03
N ALA A 42 -7.47 4.32 -3.03
CA ALA A 42 -7.58 2.87 -3.03
C ALA A 42 -9.03 2.46 -2.72
N SER A 43 -9.47 1.34 -3.27
CA SER A 43 -10.74 0.72 -2.86
C SER A 43 -10.56 -0.18 -1.65
N GLU A 44 -9.38 -0.79 -1.50
CA GLU A 44 -9.08 -1.78 -0.46
C GLU A 44 -7.62 -1.66 -0.02
N ILE A 45 -7.36 -2.01 1.24
CA ILE A 45 -6.02 -2.18 1.80
C ILE A 45 -5.92 -3.60 2.36
N LYS A 46 -4.90 -4.36 1.97
CA LYS A 46 -4.70 -5.76 2.40
C LYS A 46 -3.29 -5.96 2.95
N GLN A 47 -3.20 -6.63 4.09
CA GLN A 47 -1.91 -7.10 4.60
C GLN A 47 -1.56 -8.43 3.92
N ASP A 48 -1.03 -8.34 2.70
CA ASP A 48 -0.74 -9.48 1.84
C ASP A 48 0.32 -9.07 0.81
N ILE A 49 0.87 -10.02 0.09
CA ILE A 49 1.87 -9.86 -0.96
C ILE A 49 1.25 -9.95 -2.37
N GLY A 50 -0.07 -9.72 -2.50
CA GLY A 50 -0.87 -9.87 -3.72
C GLY A 50 -0.44 -9.06 -4.96
N GLY A 51 -1.39 -8.77 -5.86
CA GLY A 51 -1.16 -8.19 -7.19
C GLY A 51 -0.10 -7.08 -7.27
N ILE A 52 0.65 -7.03 -8.37
CA ILE A 52 1.84 -6.19 -8.51
C ILE A 52 1.90 -5.44 -9.84
N GLU A 53 1.48 -4.18 -9.79
CA GLU A 53 1.65 -3.21 -10.89
C GLU A 53 2.79 -2.25 -10.55
N ALA A 54 2.95 -1.92 -9.26
CA ALA A 54 4.16 -1.32 -8.73
C ALA A 54 4.40 -1.82 -7.31
N SER A 55 5.68 -1.96 -6.96
CA SER A 55 6.14 -2.35 -5.62
C SER A 55 7.20 -1.39 -5.14
N ARG A 56 7.19 -1.08 -3.84
CA ARG A 56 8.19 -0.25 -3.20
C ARG A 56 8.52 -0.79 -1.82
N GLU A 57 9.80 -0.90 -1.56
CA GLU A 57 10.31 -1.20 -0.23
C GLU A 57 10.64 0.11 0.49
N VAL A 58 10.16 0.24 1.72
CA VAL A 58 10.37 1.39 2.57
C VAL A 58 10.91 0.89 3.90
N LYS A 59 12.05 1.43 4.31
CA LYS A 59 12.62 1.17 5.62
C LYS A 59 12.27 2.31 6.56
N ILE A 60 11.60 1.99 7.67
CA ILE A 60 11.28 2.94 8.74
C ILE A 60 12.03 2.47 9.98
N ASN A 61 12.99 3.27 10.44
CA ASN A 61 13.94 2.87 11.49
C ASN A 61 14.65 1.56 11.12
N SER A 62 14.37 0.48 11.87
CA SER A 62 14.91 -0.86 11.65
C SER A 62 13.89 -1.82 11.02
N GLU A 63 12.67 -1.36 10.72
CA GLU A 63 11.60 -2.19 10.17
C GLU A 63 11.47 -1.99 8.66
N LEU A 64 11.31 -3.10 7.93
CA LEU A 64 11.03 -3.10 6.50
C LEU A 64 9.52 -3.18 6.26
N ILE A 65 9.07 -2.38 5.30
CA ILE A 65 7.69 -2.35 4.83
C ILE A 65 7.73 -2.51 3.31
N ILE A 66 7.01 -3.50 2.82
CA ILE A 66 6.79 -3.69 1.39
C ILE A 66 5.41 -3.14 1.08
N LEU A 67 5.33 -2.21 0.15
CA LEU A 67 4.08 -1.65 -0.37
C LEU A 67 3.91 -2.08 -1.82
N ARG A 68 2.74 -2.58 -2.19
CA ARG A 68 2.40 -2.86 -3.59
C ARG A 68 1.04 -2.26 -3.94
N ILE A 69 0.86 -1.92 -5.19
CA ILE A 69 -0.46 -1.54 -5.71
C ILE A 69 -0.84 -2.46 -6.86
N ALA A 70 -2.12 -2.78 -6.92
CA ALA A 70 -2.72 -3.42 -8.07
C ALA A 70 -3.99 -2.72 -8.52
N LYS A 71 -4.30 -2.79 -9.80
CA LYS A 71 -5.60 -2.42 -10.34
C LYS A 71 -6.63 -3.44 -9.84
N LYS A 72 -7.76 -2.93 -9.39
CA LYS A 72 -8.91 -3.76 -8.97
C LYS A 72 -9.58 -4.41 -10.16
#